data_AF-A0A351HZF7-F1
#
_entry.id   AF-A0A351HZF7-F1
#
_cell.length_a   1.000
_cell.length_b   1.000
_cell.length_c   1.000
_cell.angle_alpha   90.00
_cell.angle_beta   90.00
_cell.angle_gamma   90.00
#
_symmetry.space_group_name_H-M   'P 1'
#
loop_
_entity.id
_entity.type
_entity.pdbx_description
1 polymer ?
#
loop_
_entity_poly.entity_id
_entity_poly.type
_entity_poly.pdbx_seq_one_letter_code
_entity_poly.pdbx_strand_id
1 'polypeptide(L)'
;MLRLFVGVLLQPLAASIAWSAAKALGGVAMRSSAAGPFVAGLALATVTWLIGRHVFDPIGPLGRVGRSARWSYVAGHELTHALAAWAMGGSVSAMKIEEKGGHVDVSESNAFVALAPYCLPLYSLLVVLGYRVLLWLKPDSQADALFLLLMGATLAFHALMTCQTITEAKQPDLEAAGGKVFSLSVIGCVNGVLVLALLKTLFPETVAFGVHLREAGRDAWWFWTGAWRLLWPALQNLARRFGR
;
A
#
# COMPACT_ATOMS: atom_id res chain seq x y z
N MET A 1 12.19 21.06 -1.74
CA MET A 1 11.17 21.88 -1.06
C MET A 1 9.75 21.67 -1.61
N LEU A 2 9.51 21.77 -2.92
CA LEU A 2 8.16 21.57 -3.49
C LEU A 2 7.49 20.23 -3.08
N ARG A 3 8.20 19.10 -3.21
CA ARG A 3 7.64 17.77 -2.85
C ARG A 3 7.26 17.66 -1.38
N LEU A 4 8.02 18.28 -0.47
CA LEU A 4 7.67 18.34 0.95
C LEU A 4 6.35 19.08 1.17
N PHE A 5 6.18 20.25 0.54
CA PHE A 5 4.94 21.02 0.62
C PHE A 5 3.74 20.25 0.07
N VAL A 6 3.89 19.60 -1.09
CA VAL A 6 2.87 18.71 -1.66
C VAL A 6 2.55 17.58 -0.69
N GLY A 7 3.56 16.95 -0.07
CA GLY A 7 3.38 15.92 0.94
C GLY A 7 2.52 16.41 2.11
N VAL A 8 2.89 17.53 2.71
CA VAL A 8 2.11 18.14 3.82
C VAL A 8 0.67 18.39 3.41
N LEU A 9 0.43 18.95 2.22
CA LEU A 9 -0.93 19.22 1.71
C LEU A 9 -1.77 17.93 1.53
N LEU A 10 -1.13 16.83 1.14
CA LEU A 10 -1.78 15.55 0.90
C LEU A 10 -2.04 14.74 2.17
N GLN A 11 -1.33 14.99 3.27
CA GLN A 11 -1.43 14.18 4.50
C GLN A 11 -2.86 13.99 5.02
N PRO A 12 -3.72 15.02 5.10
CA PRO A 12 -5.10 14.83 5.60
C PRO A 12 -5.93 13.94 4.68
N LEU A 13 -5.72 14.05 3.37
CA LEU A 13 -6.37 13.18 2.38
C LEU A 13 -5.87 11.74 2.52
N ALA A 14 -4.56 11.55 2.62
CA ALA A 14 -3.93 10.23 2.80
C ALA A 14 -4.43 9.53 4.07
N ALA A 15 -4.53 10.27 5.18
CA ALA A 15 -5.07 9.74 6.43
C ALA A 15 -6.56 9.38 6.31
N SER A 16 -7.38 10.27 5.74
CA SER A 16 -8.83 10.03 5.66
C SER A 16 -9.19 8.92 4.66
N ILE A 17 -8.44 8.78 3.57
CA ILE A 17 -8.66 7.68 2.63
C ILE A 17 -8.21 6.33 3.18
N ALA A 18 -7.08 6.30 3.91
CA ALA A 18 -6.65 5.09 4.62
C ALA A 18 -7.69 4.68 5.68
N TRP A 19 -8.23 5.65 6.43
CA TRP A 19 -9.32 5.41 7.37
C TRP A 19 -10.58 4.91 6.67
N SER A 20 -10.95 5.48 5.53
CA SER A 20 -12.10 5.04 4.74
C SER A 20 -11.92 3.62 4.21
N ALA A 21 -10.72 3.26 3.77
CA ALA A 21 -10.37 1.89 3.39
C ALA A 21 -10.50 0.91 4.57
N ALA A 22 -10.03 1.30 5.76
CA ALA A 22 -10.17 0.49 6.98
C ALA A 22 -11.65 0.31 7.38
N LYS A 23 -12.47 1.37 7.32
CA LYS A 23 -13.92 1.28 7.54
C LYS A 23 -14.59 0.35 6.53
N ALA A 24 -14.22 0.44 5.25
CA ALA A 24 -14.76 -0.43 4.20
C ALA A 24 -14.39 -1.89 4.45
N LEU A 25 -13.13 -2.17 4.82
CA LEU A 25 -12.66 -3.50 5.16
C LEU A 25 -13.42 -4.09 6.37
N GLY A 26 -13.59 -3.31 7.44
CA GLY A 26 -14.40 -3.72 8.59
C GLY A 26 -15.86 -3.98 8.22
N GLY A 27 -16.43 -3.13 7.38
CA GLY A 27 -17.79 -3.32 6.84
C GLY A 27 -17.93 -4.60 6.01
N VAL A 28 -16.93 -4.96 5.21
CA VAL A 28 -16.87 -6.24 4.49
C VAL A 28 -16.83 -7.41 5.47
N ALA A 29 -15.92 -7.37 6.45
CA ALA A 29 -15.76 -8.45 7.42
C ALA A 29 -17.03 -8.70 8.26
N MET A 30 -17.79 -7.65 8.57
CA MET A 30 -18.98 -7.75 9.42
C MET A 30 -20.28 -8.03 8.65
N ARG A 31 -20.41 -7.58 7.39
CA ARG A 31 -21.70 -7.56 6.67
C ARG A 31 -21.76 -8.45 5.44
N SER A 32 -20.61 -8.87 4.90
CA SER A 32 -20.59 -9.74 3.71
C SER A 32 -20.51 -11.20 4.14
N SER A 33 -21.53 -12.00 3.78
CA SER A 33 -21.52 -13.45 4.00
C SER A 33 -20.42 -14.17 3.21
N ALA A 34 -19.95 -13.58 2.11
CA ALA A 34 -18.89 -14.14 1.26
C ALA A 34 -17.47 -13.78 1.74
N ALA A 35 -17.32 -12.91 2.75
CA ALA A 35 -16.00 -12.41 3.17
C ALA A 35 -15.17 -13.43 3.95
N GLY A 36 -15.75 -14.55 4.41
CA GLY A 36 -15.09 -15.53 5.27
C GLY A 36 -13.69 -15.94 4.79
N PRO A 37 -13.53 -16.47 3.56
CA PRO A 37 -12.22 -16.86 3.05
C PRO A 37 -11.25 -15.68 2.94
N PHE A 38 -11.71 -14.50 2.48
CA PHE A 38 -10.87 -13.31 2.38
C PHE A 38 -10.33 -12.84 3.75
N VAL A 39 -11.20 -12.79 4.75
CA VAL A 39 -10.81 -12.44 6.13
C VAL A 39 -9.88 -13.50 6.73
N ALA A 40 -10.13 -14.78 6.46
CA ALA A 40 -9.24 -15.86 6.89
C ALA A 40 -7.85 -15.72 6.27
N GLY A 41 -7.76 -15.30 5.00
CA GLY A 41 -6.50 -15.03 4.32
C GLY A 41 -5.72 -13.87 4.96
N LEU A 42 -6.42 -12.75 5.20
CA LEU A 42 -5.84 -11.60 5.90
C LEU A 42 -5.30 -11.99 7.28
N ALA A 43 -6.10 -12.73 8.05
CA ALA A 43 -5.73 -13.18 9.39
C ALA A 43 -4.54 -14.14 9.36
N LEU A 44 -4.54 -15.12 8.45
CA LEU A 44 -3.48 -16.10 8.30
C LEU A 44 -2.14 -15.41 8.02
N ALA A 45 -2.08 -14.55 7.00
CA ALA A 45 -0.86 -13.82 6.66
C ALA A 45 -0.37 -12.93 7.81
N THR A 46 -1.29 -12.27 8.52
CA THR A 46 -0.94 -11.42 9.68
C THR A 46 -0.37 -12.23 10.84
N VAL A 47 -0.99 -13.36 11.17
CA VAL A 47 -0.51 -14.26 12.22
C VAL A 47 0.84 -14.86 11.85
N THR A 48 1.02 -15.32 10.61
CA THR A 48 2.31 -15.84 10.13
C THR A 48 3.40 -14.77 10.21
N TRP A 49 3.11 -13.52 9.83
CA TRP A 49 4.06 -12.41 9.95
C TRP A 49 4.41 -12.10 11.42
N LEU A 50 3.43 -12.04 12.32
CA LEU A 50 3.65 -11.80 13.75
C LEU A 50 4.51 -12.91 14.39
N ILE A 51 4.19 -14.17 14.09
CA ILE A 51 4.97 -15.33 14.56
C ILE A 51 6.40 -15.22 14.03
N GLY A 52 6.60 -14.99 12.73
CA GLY A 52 7.93 -14.86 12.14
C GLY A 52 8.76 -13.70 12.71
N ARG A 53 8.10 -12.63 13.17
CA ARG A 53 8.77 -11.46 13.77
C ARG A 53 9.20 -11.70 15.22
N HIS A 54 8.45 -12.48 15.98
CA HIS A 54 8.66 -12.64 17.44
C HIS A 54 9.19 -14.01 17.86
N VAL A 55 8.96 -15.05 17.06
CA VAL A 55 9.52 -16.38 17.26
C VAL A 55 10.82 -16.46 16.47
N PHE A 56 11.93 -16.22 17.17
CA PHE A 56 13.26 -16.35 16.58
C PHE A 56 13.65 -17.83 16.52
N ASP A 57 13.29 -18.48 15.42
CA ASP A 57 13.80 -19.81 15.06
C ASP A 57 14.67 -19.66 13.79
N PRO A 58 15.99 -19.43 13.92
CA PRO A 58 16.83 -19.15 12.76
C PRO A 58 17.04 -20.36 11.84
N ILE A 59 16.73 -21.59 12.28
CA ILE A 59 17.13 -22.82 11.57
C ILE A 59 15.93 -23.74 11.27
N GLY A 60 14.89 -23.74 12.10
CA GLY A 60 13.74 -24.61 11.94
C GLY A 60 12.70 -24.14 10.91
N PRO A 61 11.56 -24.86 10.81
CA PRO A 61 10.57 -24.66 9.75
C PRO A 61 9.99 -23.24 9.70
N LEU A 62 9.72 -22.63 10.86
CA LEU A 62 9.17 -21.27 10.94
C LEU A 62 10.17 -20.22 10.45
N GLY A 63 11.47 -20.40 10.76
CA GLY A 63 12.55 -19.57 10.22
C GLY A 63 12.66 -19.62 8.71
N ARG A 64 12.54 -20.82 8.12
CA ARG A 64 12.55 -21.00 6.67
C ARG A 64 11.38 -20.29 6.00
N VAL A 65 10.19 -20.37 6.57
CA VAL A 65 9.01 -19.64 6.07
C VAL A 65 9.23 -18.13 6.16
N GLY A 66 9.75 -17.62 7.28
CA GLY A 66 10.06 -16.20 7.45
C GLY A 66 11.10 -15.68 6.44
N ARG A 67 12.20 -16.41 6.23
CA ARG A 67 13.20 -16.06 5.21
C ARG A 67 12.64 -16.08 3.80
N SER A 68 11.84 -17.10 3.48
CA SER A 68 11.19 -17.23 2.16
C SER A 68 10.22 -16.09 1.90
N ALA A 69 9.44 -15.69 2.92
CA ALA A 69 8.53 -14.55 2.84
C ALA A 69 9.29 -13.23 2.63
N ARG A 70 10.39 -13.01 3.36
CA ARG A 70 11.25 -11.83 3.19
C ARG A 70 11.90 -11.81 1.81
N TRP A 71 12.46 -12.92 1.36
CA TRP A 71 13.07 -13.02 0.03
C TRP A 71 12.04 -12.76 -1.07
N SER A 72 10.83 -13.33 -0.94
CA SER A 72 9.73 -13.07 -1.88
C SER A 72 9.37 -11.59 -1.90
N TYR A 73 9.27 -10.95 -0.73
CA TYR A 73 9.05 -9.50 -0.67
C TYR A 73 10.12 -8.72 -1.43
N VAL A 74 11.41 -8.97 -1.17
CA VAL A 74 12.52 -8.29 -1.86
C VAL A 74 12.43 -8.54 -3.37
N ALA A 75 12.16 -9.77 -3.80
CA ALA A 75 12.00 -10.10 -5.21
C ALA A 75 10.87 -9.30 -5.86
N GLY A 76 9.70 -9.26 -5.22
CA GLY A 76 8.57 -8.47 -5.68
C GLY A 76 8.85 -6.96 -5.68
N HIS A 77 9.63 -6.47 -4.72
CA HIS A 77 10.03 -5.07 -4.60
C HIS A 77 10.89 -4.63 -5.79
N GLU A 78 12.02 -5.32 -6.01
CA GLU A 78 12.92 -5.01 -7.13
C GLU A 78 12.26 -5.23 -8.49
N LEU A 79 11.45 -6.28 -8.64
CA LEU A 79 10.70 -6.53 -9.87
C LEU A 79 9.70 -5.40 -10.15
N THR A 80 9.05 -4.86 -9.12
CA THR A 80 8.10 -3.76 -9.31
C THR A 80 8.80 -2.48 -9.75
N HIS A 81 10.00 -2.18 -9.24
CA HIS A 81 10.83 -1.10 -9.77
C HIS A 81 11.16 -1.30 -11.25
N ALA A 82 11.61 -2.50 -11.64
CA ALA A 82 11.90 -2.83 -13.04
C ALA A 82 10.69 -2.64 -13.95
N LEU A 83 9.53 -3.16 -13.55
CA LEU A 83 8.27 -3.00 -14.29
C LEU A 83 7.86 -1.53 -14.41
N ALA A 84 8.02 -0.75 -13.34
CA ALA A 84 7.72 0.67 -13.35
C ALA A 84 8.69 1.46 -14.25
N ALA A 85 9.97 1.11 -14.26
CA ALA A 85 10.96 1.72 -15.15
C ALA A 85 10.62 1.46 -16.62
N TRP A 86 10.30 0.21 -16.99
CA TRP A 86 9.84 -0.12 -18.35
C TRP A 86 8.56 0.61 -18.73
N ALA A 87 7.59 0.72 -17.82
CA ALA A 87 6.36 1.47 -18.06
C ALA A 87 6.60 2.97 -18.33
N MET A 88 7.70 3.52 -17.81
CA MET A 88 8.14 4.90 -18.06
C MET A 88 9.09 5.03 -19.27
N GLY A 89 9.32 3.95 -20.03
CA GLY A 89 10.23 3.94 -21.18
C GLY A 89 11.72 3.88 -20.80
N GLY A 90 12.05 3.61 -19.54
CA GLY A 90 13.41 3.37 -19.08
C GLY A 90 13.89 1.94 -19.37
N SER A 91 15.15 1.67 -19.05
CA SER A 91 15.77 0.35 -19.16
C SER A 91 16.23 -0.20 -17.81
N VAL A 92 16.32 -1.52 -17.71
CA VAL A 92 16.85 -2.25 -16.56
C VAL A 92 18.14 -2.93 -17.00
N SER A 93 19.27 -2.58 -16.40
CA SER A 93 20.58 -3.14 -16.77
C SER A 93 20.99 -4.33 -15.91
N ALA A 94 20.60 -4.34 -14.63
CA ALA A 94 20.85 -5.45 -13.73
C ALA A 94 19.81 -5.48 -12.60
N MET A 95 19.58 -6.67 -12.04
CA MET A 95 18.73 -6.87 -10.87
C MET A 95 19.37 -7.93 -9.98
N LYS A 96 19.46 -7.65 -8.68
CA LYS A 96 20.01 -8.55 -7.67
C LYS A 96 19.04 -8.67 -6.50
N ILE A 97 18.75 -9.92 -6.12
CA ILE A 97 17.81 -10.24 -5.03
C ILE A 97 18.58 -11.09 -4.00
N GLU A 98 18.65 -10.61 -2.77
CA GLU A 98 19.24 -11.33 -1.64
C GLU A 98 18.25 -11.43 -0.48
N GLU A 99 18.51 -12.31 0.49
CA GLU A 99 17.61 -12.49 1.65
C GLU A 99 17.48 -11.21 2.50
N LYS A 100 18.53 -10.38 2.54
CA LYS A 100 18.58 -9.18 3.39
C LYS A 100 18.14 -7.90 2.69
N GLY A 101 18.08 -7.91 1.36
CA GLY A 101 17.75 -6.75 0.53
C GLY A 101 17.99 -7.05 -0.94
N GLY A 102 17.68 -6.09 -1.79
CA GLY A 102 17.85 -6.20 -3.23
C GLY A 102 18.34 -4.88 -3.79
N HIS A 103 18.63 -4.90 -5.09
CA HIS A 103 18.86 -3.70 -5.87
C HIS A 103 18.53 -3.95 -7.33
N VAL A 104 17.97 -2.95 -7.99
CA VAL A 104 17.78 -2.92 -9.43
C VAL A 104 18.39 -1.65 -10.02
N ASP A 105 19.22 -1.84 -11.03
CA ASP A 105 19.83 -0.75 -11.80
C ASP A 105 18.86 -0.35 -12.92
N VAL A 106 18.26 0.84 -12.77
CA VAL A 106 17.34 1.43 -13.75
C VAL A 106 17.93 2.72 -14.33
N SER A 107 17.65 3.00 -15.60
CA SER A 107 18.20 4.18 -16.30
C SER A 107 17.72 5.53 -15.73
N GLU A 108 16.48 5.56 -15.22
CA GLU A 108 15.80 6.75 -14.72
C GLU A 108 14.98 6.34 -13.49
N SER A 109 15.24 6.96 -12.34
CA SER A 109 14.47 6.74 -11.11
C SER A 109 13.80 8.03 -10.68
N ASN A 110 12.51 8.16 -10.98
CA ASN A 110 11.66 9.25 -10.53
C ASN A 110 10.76 8.78 -9.38
N ALA A 111 9.93 9.67 -8.83
CA ALA A 111 9.03 9.32 -7.72
C ALA A 111 8.04 8.19 -8.05
N PHE A 112 7.63 8.03 -9.31
CA PHE A 112 6.76 6.93 -9.72
C PHE A 112 7.50 5.60 -9.64
N VAL A 113 8.71 5.51 -10.23
CA VAL A 113 9.54 4.29 -10.17
C VAL A 113 9.92 3.96 -8.73
N ALA A 114 10.38 4.95 -7.97
CA ALA A 114 10.81 4.78 -6.58
C ALA A 114 9.67 4.34 -5.63
N LEU A 115 8.43 4.83 -5.84
CA LEU A 115 7.31 4.47 -4.96
C LEU A 115 6.48 3.29 -5.44
N ALA A 116 6.72 2.78 -6.66
CA ALA A 116 5.92 1.71 -7.25
C ALA A 116 5.81 0.46 -6.36
N PRO A 117 6.89 -0.08 -5.76
CA PRO A 117 6.79 -1.27 -4.91
C PRO A 117 5.91 -1.10 -3.68
N TYR A 118 5.88 0.10 -3.12
CA TYR A 118 5.06 0.43 -1.95
C TYR A 118 3.58 0.63 -2.31
N CYS A 119 3.28 0.86 -3.59
CA CYS A 119 1.94 1.16 -4.08
C CYS A 119 1.28 -0.05 -4.77
N LEU A 120 2.05 -0.90 -5.45
CA LEU A 120 1.53 -1.97 -6.28
C LEU A 120 1.56 -3.30 -5.51
N PRO A 121 0.39 -3.87 -5.13
CA PRO A 121 0.33 -5.19 -4.50
C PRO A 121 0.56 -6.29 -5.54
N LEU A 122 1.81 -6.45 -6.00
CA LEU A 122 2.19 -7.33 -7.12
C LEU A 122 1.62 -8.74 -6.96
N TYR A 123 1.74 -9.34 -5.77
CA TYR A 123 1.24 -10.68 -5.51
C TYR A 123 -0.28 -10.80 -5.59
N SER A 124 -1.04 -9.76 -5.20
CA SER A 124 -2.49 -9.75 -5.39
C SER A 124 -2.85 -9.68 -6.88
N LEU A 125 -2.08 -8.94 -7.69
CA LEU A 125 -2.27 -8.93 -9.15
C LEU A 125 -1.99 -10.31 -9.77
N LEU A 126 -0.93 -10.99 -9.32
CA LEU A 126 -0.63 -12.35 -9.77
C LEU A 126 -1.74 -13.34 -9.40
N VAL A 127 -2.35 -13.21 -8.21
CA VAL A 127 -3.51 -14.02 -7.81
C VAL A 127 -4.71 -13.76 -8.73
N VAL A 128 -5.01 -12.49 -9.05
CA VAL A 128 -6.08 -12.13 -9.99
C VAL A 128 -5.82 -12.72 -11.39
N LEU A 129 -4.60 -12.57 -11.91
CA LEU A 129 -4.23 -13.11 -13.22
C LEU A 129 -4.31 -14.63 -13.25
N GLY A 130 -3.78 -15.30 -12.22
CA GLY A 130 -3.84 -16.75 -12.08
C GLY A 130 -5.28 -17.26 -12.01
N TYR A 131 -6.15 -16.57 -11.26
CA TYR A 131 -7.57 -16.92 -11.19
C TYR A 131 -8.27 -16.71 -12.54
N ARG A 132 -7.95 -15.64 -13.25
CA ARG A 132 -8.51 -15.37 -14.58
C ARG A 132 -8.11 -16.43 -15.60
N VAL A 133 -6.85 -16.86 -15.59
CA VAL A 133 -6.34 -17.95 -16.44
C VAL A 133 -7.02 -19.26 -16.06
N LEU A 134 -7.18 -19.56 -14.77
CA LEU A 134 -7.90 -20.76 -14.31
C LEU A 134 -9.33 -20.79 -14.87
N LEU A 135 -10.08 -19.69 -14.77
CA LEU A 135 -11.44 -19.62 -15.30
C LEU A 135 -11.49 -19.68 -16.84
N TRP A 136 -10.45 -19.23 -17.53
CA TRP A 136 -10.36 -19.38 -18.99
C TRP A 136 -10.17 -20.84 -19.40
N LEU A 137 -9.34 -21.59 -18.67
CA LEU A 137 -9.06 -23.00 -18.93
C LEU A 137 -10.15 -23.94 -18.39
N LYS A 138 -10.79 -23.56 -17.28
CA LYS A 138 -11.83 -24.32 -16.58
C LYS A 138 -12.93 -23.38 -16.06
N PRO A 139 -13.90 -23.00 -16.91
CA PRO A 139 -14.97 -22.06 -16.55
C PRO A 139 -15.81 -22.48 -15.34
N ASP A 140 -16.03 -23.79 -15.15
CA ASP A 140 -16.83 -24.34 -14.03
C ASP A 140 -16.02 -24.56 -12.74
N SER A 141 -14.84 -23.94 -12.62
CA SER A 141 -14.00 -24.07 -11.43
C SER A 141 -14.64 -23.42 -10.21
N GLN A 142 -14.75 -24.16 -9.10
CA GLN A 142 -15.28 -23.67 -7.83
C GLN A 142 -14.18 -23.09 -6.91
N ALA A 143 -13.21 -22.39 -7.50
CA ALA A 143 -12.01 -21.92 -6.78
C ALA A 143 -12.20 -20.54 -6.12
N ASP A 144 -13.42 -20.00 -6.05
CA ASP A 144 -13.72 -18.67 -5.50
C ASP A 144 -13.22 -18.50 -4.05
N ALA A 145 -13.45 -19.52 -3.20
CA ALA A 145 -13.00 -19.47 -1.81
C ALA A 145 -11.48 -19.41 -1.70
N LEU A 146 -10.76 -20.20 -2.51
CA LEU A 146 -9.31 -20.17 -2.57
C LEU A 146 -8.80 -18.83 -3.13
N PHE A 147 -9.43 -18.32 -4.18
CA PHE A 147 -9.12 -17.00 -4.74
C PHE A 147 -9.26 -15.92 -3.67
N LEU A 148 -10.40 -15.85 -2.96
CA LEU A 148 -10.62 -14.89 -1.89
C LEU A 148 -9.61 -15.04 -0.74
N LEU A 149 -9.31 -16.28 -0.33
CA LEU A 149 -8.28 -16.57 0.68
C LEU A 149 -6.91 -16.01 0.26
N LEU A 150 -6.48 -16.27 -0.98
CA LEU A 150 -5.20 -15.78 -1.50
C LEU A 150 -5.20 -14.27 -1.68
N MET A 151 -6.32 -13.67 -2.09
CA MET A 151 -6.45 -12.21 -2.16
C MET A 151 -6.28 -11.56 -0.79
N GLY A 152 -6.93 -12.11 0.25
CA GLY A 152 -6.75 -11.63 1.61
C GLY A 152 -5.32 -11.78 2.10
N ALA A 153 -4.72 -12.95 1.90
CA ALA A 153 -3.36 -13.23 2.32
C ALA A 153 -2.31 -12.32 1.64
N THR A 154 -2.41 -12.16 0.31
CA THR A 154 -1.48 -11.32 -0.45
C THR A 154 -1.65 -9.83 -0.16
N LEU A 155 -2.88 -9.37 0.11
CA LEU A 155 -3.13 -7.99 0.50
C LEU A 155 -2.57 -7.66 1.89
N ALA A 156 -2.75 -8.56 2.86
CA ALA A 156 -2.10 -8.43 4.18
C ALA A 156 -0.57 -8.46 4.06
N PHE A 157 -0.03 -9.37 3.25
CA PHE A 157 1.41 -9.45 2.98
C PHE A 157 1.95 -8.12 2.42
N HIS A 158 1.30 -7.56 1.40
CA HIS A 158 1.65 -6.24 0.84
C HIS A 158 1.65 -5.14 1.91
N ALA A 159 0.57 -5.03 2.68
CA ALA A 159 0.41 -3.99 3.69
C ALA A 159 1.45 -4.11 4.83
N LEU A 160 1.68 -5.32 5.34
CA LEU A 160 2.60 -5.57 6.45
C LEU A 160 4.05 -5.33 6.03
N MET A 161 4.44 -5.82 4.85
CA MET A 161 5.81 -5.62 4.36
C MET A 161 6.07 -4.17 3.98
N THR A 162 5.10 -3.49 3.35
CA THR A 162 5.17 -2.05 3.10
C THR A 162 5.36 -1.28 4.40
N CYS A 163 4.55 -1.56 5.43
CA CYS A 163 4.65 -0.93 6.75
C CYS A 163 6.02 -1.17 7.39
N GLN A 164 6.51 -2.41 7.34
CA GLN A 164 7.84 -2.74 7.85
C GLN A 164 8.93 -1.93 7.14
N THR A 165 8.95 -1.93 5.81
CA THR A 165 10.00 -1.27 5.03
C THR A 165 9.97 0.24 5.16
N ILE A 166 8.80 0.91 5.15
CA ILE A 166 8.74 2.36 5.32
C ILE A 166 9.16 2.84 6.72
N THR A 167 9.12 1.96 7.73
CA THR A 167 9.56 2.27 9.10
C THR A 167 11.06 2.08 9.32
N GLU A 168 11.78 1.51 8.36
CA GLU A 168 13.24 1.39 8.45
C GLU A 168 13.92 2.78 8.44
N ALA A 169 14.98 2.92 9.22
CA ALA A 169 15.57 4.22 9.52
C ALA A 169 16.04 4.97 8.25
N LYS A 170 16.66 4.25 7.32
CA LYS A 170 17.14 4.75 6.02
C LYS A 170 16.50 3.93 4.91
N GLN A 171 15.76 4.61 4.03
CA GLN A 171 15.08 4.01 2.89
C GLN A 171 15.39 4.85 1.64
N PRO A 172 16.34 4.42 0.80
CA PRO A 172 16.79 5.17 -0.38
C PRO A 172 15.64 5.55 -1.32
N ASP A 173 14.66 4.67 -1.49
CA ASP A 173 13.53 4.90 -2.38
C ASP A 173 12.67 6.10 -1.94
N LEU A 174 12.42 6.21 -0.61
CA LEU A 174 11.65 7.34 -0.08
C LEU A 174 12.42 8.65 -0.21
N GLU A 175 13.74 8.62 -0.11
CA GLU A 175 14.62 9.77 -0.31
C GLU A 175 14.61 10.20 -1.78
N ALA A 176 14.83 9.28 -2.71
CA ALA A 176 14.79 9.50 -4.16
C ALA A 176 13.41 10.05 -4.63
N ALA A 177 12.33 9.56 -4.03
CA ALA A 177 10.98 10.01 -4.34
C ALA A 177 10.70 11.45 -3.88
N GLY A 178 11.42 12.00 -2.90
CA GLY A 178 11.20 13.38 -2.41
C GLY A 178 11.09 13.51 -0.89
N GLY A 179 11.46 12.48 -0.15
CA GLY A 179 11.50 12.44 1.31
C GLY A 179 10.26 11.80 1.93
N LYS A 180 10.40 11.34 3.18
CA LYS A 180 9.38 10.55 3.90
C LYS A 180 7.98 11.17 3.91
N VAL A 181 7.86 12.48 4.15
CA VAL A 181 6.55 13.16 4.21
C VAL A 181 5.80 13.08 2.88
N PHE A 182 6.50 13.34 1.77
CA PHE A 182 5.92 13.21 0.43
C PHE A 182 5.53 11.76 0.13
N SER A 183 6.48 10.85 0.33
CA SER A 183 6.33 9.44 -0.01
C SER A 183 5.20 8.78 0.77
N LEU A 184 5.12 8.98 2.09
CA LEU A 184 4.05 8.41 2.92
C LEU A 184 2.66 8.94 2.52
N SER A 185 2.57 10.20 2.09
CA SER A 185 1.31 10.79 1.64
C SER A 185 0.85 10.18 0.32
N VAL A 186 1.77 9.99 -0.62
CA VAL A 186 1.48 9.32 -1.91
C VAL A 186 1.11 7.85 -1.69
N ILE A 187 1.92 7.10 -0.92
CA ILE A 187 1.68 5.68 -0.60
C ILE A 187 0.32 5.51 0.08
N GLY A 188 0.00 6.36 1.06
CA GLY A 188 -1.29 6.32 1.77
C GLY A 188 -2.48 6.60 0.86
N CYS A 189 -2.39 7.62 0.00
CA CYS A 189 -3.41 7.92 -0.99
C CYS A 189 -3.62 6.76 -1.97
N VAL A 190 -2.54 6.27 -2.59
CA VAL A 190 -2.62 5.24 -3.63
C VAL A 190 -3.13 3.92 -3.05
N ASN A 191 -2.56 3.44 -1.94
CA ASN A 191 -3.03 2.20 -1.32
C ASN A 191 -4.46 2.33 -0.80
N GLY A 192 -4.85 3.48 -0.25
CA GLY A 192 -6.23 3.72 0.18
C GLY A 192 -7.23 3.60 -0.97
N VAL A 193 -6.95 4.24 -2.11
CA VAL A 193 -7.77 4.10 -3.33
C VAL A 193 -7.78 2.65 -3.83
N LEU A 194 -6.61 2.02 -3.93
CA LEU A 194 -6.48 0.66 -4.46
C LEU A 194 -7.23 -0.36 -3.60
N VAL A 195 -7.11 -0.29 -2.29
CA VAL A 195 -7.86 -1.15 -1.36
C VAL A 195 -9.36 -0.91 -1.50
N LEU A 196 -9.81 0.35 -1.55
CA LEU A 196 -11.23 0.66 -1.76
C LEU A 196 -11.75 0.11 -3.09
N ALA A 197 -10.97 0.25 -4.17
CA ALA A 197 -11.33 -0.26 -5.49
C ALA A 197 -11.39 -1.80 -5.49
N LEU A 198 -10.38 -2.46 -4.92
CA LEU A 198 -10.33 -3.91 -4.77
C LEU A 198 -11.52 -4.42 -3.96
N LEU A 199 -11.79 -3.84 -2.80
CA LEU A 199 -12.93 -4.24 -1.97
C LEU A 199 -14.27 -4.00 -2.70
N LYS A 200 -14.40 -2.93 -3.49
CA LYS A 200 -15.56 -2.71 -4.35
C LYS A 200 -15.71 -3.79 -5.42
N THR A 201 -14.62 -4.22 -6.04
CA THR A 201 -14.67 -5.28 -7.05
C THR A 201 -15.01 -6.64 -6.47
N LEU A 202 -14.48 -6.97 -5.28
CA LEU A 202 -14.73 -8.27 -4.63
C LEU A 202 -16.08 -8.32 -3.88
N PHE A 203 -16.52 -7.19 -3.32
CA PHE A 203 -17.71 -7.09 -2.48
C PHE A 203 -18.60 -5.90 -2.90
N PRO A 204 -19.14 -5.92 -4.14
CA PRO A 204 -19.80 -4.76 -4.75
C PRO A 204 -21.00 -4.26 -3.96
N GLU A 205 -21.78 -5.15 -3.34
CA GLU A 205 -22.97 -4.78 -2.55
C GLU A 205 -22.63 -4.19 -1.18
N THR A 206 -21.42 -4.45 -0.66
CA THR A 206 -21.03 -4.00 0.68
C THR A 206 -20.26 -2.68 0.67
N VAL A 207 -19.56 -2.39 -0.43
CA VAL A 207 -18.60 -1.28 -0.51
C VAL A 207 -19.14 -0.16 -1.40
N ALA A 208 -19.36 1.00 -0.80
CA ALA A 208 -19.79 2.21 -1.50
C ALA A 208 -18.58 3.08 -1.86
N PHE A 209 -17.80 2.66 -2.87
CA PHE A 209 -16.54 3.31 -3.28
C PHE A 209 -16.63 4.84 -3.38
N GLY A 210 -17.61 5.35 -4.14
CA GLY A 210 -17.77 6.79 -4.32
C GLY A 210 -18.14 7.55 -3.05
N VAL A 211 -18.82 6.91 -2.09
CA VAL A 211 -19.13 7.52 -0.78
C VAL A 211 -17.84 7.67 0.01
N HIS A 212 -17.03 6.61 0.09
CA HIS A 212 -15.74 6.64 0.79
C HIS A 212 -14.77 7.71 0.23
N LEU A 213 -14.68 7.85 -1.09
CA LEU A 213 -13.85 8.90 -1.69
C LEU A 213 -14.37 10.32 -1.39
N ARG A 214 -15.69 10.52 -1.43
CA ARG A 214 -16.29 11.82 -1.09
C ARG A 214 -16.11 12.17 0.38
N GLU A 215 -16.26 11.20 1.27
CA GLU A 215 -15.97 11.38 2.70
C GLU A 215 -14.51 11.78 2.90
N ALA A 216 -13.57 11.07 2.28
CA ALA A 216 -12.16 11.37 2.40
C ALA A 216 -11.80 12.79 1.91
N GLY A 217 -12.34 13.18 0.75
CA GLY A 217 -12.17 14.53 0.21
C GLY A 217 -12.80 15.61 1.09
N ARG A 218 -14.01 15.36 1.62
CA ARG A 218 -14.69 16.26 2.56
C ARG A 218 -13.87 16.43 3.84
N ASP A 219 -13.39 15.36 4.44
CA ASP A 219 -12.66 15.41 5.70
C ASP A 219 -11.32 16.16 5.52
N ALA A 220 -10.62 15.93 4.40
CA ALA A 220 -9.42 16.70 4.04
C ALA A 220 -9.71 18.19 3.84
N TRP A 221 -10.81 18.54 3.18
CA TRP A 221 -11.25 19.93 3.02
C TRP A 221 -11.56 20.58 4.38
N TRP A 222 -12.27 19.87 5.26
CA TRP A 222 -12.61 20.35 6.60
C TRP A 222 -11.37 20.56 7.46
N PHE A 223 -10.39 19.66 7.36
CA PHE A 223 -9.10 19.84 8.02
C PHE A 223 -8.42 21.14 7.58
N TRP A 224 -8.28 21.36 6.26
CA TRP A 224 -7.57 22.54 5.75
C TRP A 224 -8.30 23.85 6.04
N THR A 225 -9.62 23.88 5.88
CA THR A 225 -10.42 25.06 6.21
C THR A 225 -10.43 25.34 7.71
N GLY A 226 -10.46 24.32 8.55
CA GLY A 226 -10.30 24.44 10.00
C GLY A 226 -8.92 24.99 10.38
N ALA A 227 -7.85 24.42 9.84
CA ALA A 227 -6.48 24.88 10.06
C ALA A 227 -6.30 26.35 9.63
N TRP A 228 -6.83 26.73 8.47
CA TRP A 228 -6.81 28.11 8.01
C TRP A 228 -7.53 29.05 8.97
N ARG A 229 -8.73 28.70 9.43
CA ARG A 229 -9.50 29.51 10.39
C ARG A 229 -8.76 29.71 11.71
N LEU A 230 -8.02 28.70 12.18
CA LEU A 230 -7.22 28.78 13.40
C LEU A 230 -5.95 29.62 13.23
N LEU A 231 -5.26 29.49 12.11
CA LEU A 231 -3.97 30.15 11.87
C LEU A 231 -4.12 31.60 11.38
N TRP A 232 -5.20 31.91 10.67
CA TRP A 232 -5.39 33.21 10.04
C TRP A 232 -5.28 34.40 11.01
N PRO A 233 -5.94 34.41 12.19
CA PRO A 233 -5.79 35.51 13.13
C PRO A 233 -4.35 35.70 13.63
N ALA A 234 -3.62 34.60 13.86
CA ALA A 234 -2.23 34.64 14.30
C ALA A 234 -1.31 35.22 13.20
N LEU A 235 -1.52 34.82 11.95
CA LEU A 235 -0.79 35.35 10.79
C LEU A 235 -1.03 36.85 10.61
N GLN A 236 -2.28 37.31 10.76
CA GLN A 236 -2.61 38.73 10.72
C GLN A 236 -1.90 39.53 11.83
N ASN A 237 -1.83 38.98 13.04
CA ASN A 237 -1.14 39.62 14.16
C ASN A 237 0.38 39.70 13.95
N LEU A 238 0.99 38.65 13.40
CA LEU A 238 2.42 38.65 13.05
C LEU A 238 2.72 39.69 11.97
N ALA A 239 1.93 39.74 10.90
CA ALA A 239 2.10 40.72 9.83
C ALA A 239 2.04 42.17 10.34
N ARG A 240 1.14 42.46 11.28
CA ARG A 240 1.06 43.80 11.91
C ARG A 240 2.26 44.14 12.80
N ARG A 241 2.90 43.14 13.41
CA ARG A 241 4.06 43.34 14.29
C ARG A 241 5.36 43.59 13.54
N PHE A 242 5.51 43.00 12.35
CA PHE A 242 6.73 43.10 11.53
C PHE A 242 6.58 44.01 10.30
N GLY A 243 5.37 44.49 10.01
CA GLY A 243 5.10 45.51 8.99
C GLY A 243 5.18 46.95 9.50
N ARG A 244 5.74 47.16 10.70
CA ARG A 244 6.18 48.45 11.26
C ARG A 244 7.70 48.43 11.37
#